data_AF-A0AAN6VRN1-F1
#
_entry.id   AF-A0AAN6VRN1-F1
#
_cell.length_a   1.000
_cell.length_b   1.000
_cell.length_c   1.000
_cell.angle_alpha   90.00
_cell.angle_beta   90.00
_cell.angle_gamma   90.00
#
_symmetry.space_group_name_H-M   'P 1'
#
loop_
_entity.id
_entity.type
_entity.pdbx_description
1 polymer ?
#
loop_
_entity_poly.entity_id
_entity_poly.type
_entity_poly.pdbx_seq_one_letter_code
_entity_poly.pdbx_strand_id
1 'polypeptide(L)'
;MGSTTSKEDNRPKPEQQTPAAAVDDDEPDEWDKRIFSTGCADENAKLTDCYYEKKDWRACKDEMEQFRQCWKVQGNDKRTDMKDT
;
A
#
# COMPACT_ATOMS: atom_id res chain seq x y z
N MET A 1 52.22 -27.03 31.46
CA MET A 1 51.20 -27.09 30.38
C MET A 1 50.21 -25.99 30.71
N GLY A 2 50.25 -24.91 29.93
CA GLY A 2 49.72 -23.60 30.30
C GLY A 2 48.21 -23.47 30.22
N SER A 3 47.70 -22.60 31.08
CA SER A 3 46.33 -22.17 31.34
C SER A 3 45.54 -21.76 30.09
N THR A 4 44.24 -22.11 30.07
CA THR A 4 43.15 -21.19 29.66
C THR A 4 41.84 -21.59 30.34
N THR A 5 41.63 -21.04 31.53
CA THR A 5 40.32 -20.92 32.18
C THR A 5 39.39 -20.00 31.37
N SER A 6 38.10 -20.32 31.44
CA SER A 6 36.94 -19.62 30.91
C SER A 6 37.06 -18.10 30.86
N LYS A 7 36.71 -17.53 29.70
CA LYS A 7 36.54 -16.09 29.48
C LYS A 7 35.14 -15.68 29.94
N GLU A 8 35.08 -14.97 31.05
CA GLU A 8 33.92 -14.18 31.47
C GLU A 8 34.18 -12.69 31.16
N ASP A 9 33.09 -11.97 30.87
CA ASP A 9 32.91 -10.50 30.89
C ASP A 9 33.51 -9.59 29.79
N ASN A 10 32.66 -9.06 28.89
CA ASN A 10 32.27 -7.63 28.88
C ASN A 10 31.15 -7.34 27.84
N ARG A 11 30.08 -6.68 28.29
CA ARG A 11 28.81 -6.30 27.62
C ARG A 11 28.97 -4.98 26.80
N PRO A 12 28.19 -4.71 25.72
CA PRO A 12 26.93 -3.98 25.86
C PRO A 12 25.72 -4.66 25.18
N LYS A 13 24.59 -4.53 25.87
CA LYS A 13 23.19 -4.78 25.48
C LYS A 13 22.43 -3.57 26.06
N PRO A 14 21.33 -3.06 25.50
CA PRO A 14 20.89 -2.88 24.10
C PRO A 14 20.43 -1.42 23.85
N GLU A 15 20.99 -0.71 22.90
CA GLU A 15 20.58 0.67 22.53
C GLU A 15 20.88 0.81 21.04
N GLN A 16 20.02 1.29 20.14
CA GLN A 16 18.76 2.01 20.21
C GLN A 16 18.01 1.71 18.90
N GLN A 17 16.71 1.46 19.03
CA GLN A 17 15.64 2.00 18.18
C GLN A 17 16.06 2.47 16.78
N THR A 18 15.99 1.61 15.77
CA THR A 18 15.28 2.07 14.58
C THR A 18 13.81 1.90 14.93
N PRO A 19 12.99 2.97 14.98
CA PRO A 19 11.57 2.75 14.90
C PRO A 19 11.37 2.00 13.59
N ALA A 20 11.02 0.72 13.69
CA ALA A 20 10.03 0.18 12.77
C ALA A 20 8.99 1.28 12.72
N ALA A 21 8.93 1.98 11.59
CA ALA A 21 7.93 2.98 11.38
C ALA A 21 6.64 2.27 11.74
N ALA A 22 6.08 2.63 12.90
CA ALA A 22 4.66 2.72 13.04
C ALA A 22 4.28 3.71 11.94
N VAL A 23 4.16 3.19 10.71
CA VAL A 23 3.43 3.84 9.65
C VAL A 23 2.02 3.80 10.18
N ASP A 24 1.71 4.89 10.88
CA ASP A 24 0.39 5.43 11.14
C ASP A 24 -0.71 4.60 10.47
N ASP A 25 -1.29 3.70 11.27
CA ASP A 25 -2.42 2.82 10.90
C ASP A 25 -3.72 3.64 10.69
N ASP A 26 -3.63 4.98 10.76
CA ASP A 26 -4.72 5.94 10.69
C ASP A 26 -4.61 6.89 9.45
N GLU A 27 -3.52 6.85 8.67
CA GLU A 27 -3.39 7.65 7.45
C GLU A 27 -3.73 6.82 6.20
N PRO A 28 -4.66 7.28 5.34
CA PRO A 28 -4.87 6.62 4.05
C PRO A 28 -3.55 6.65 3.27
N ASP A 29 -3.21 5.52 2.66
CA ASP A 29 -1.96 5.40 1.92
C ASP A 29 -1.96 6.37 0.73
N GLU A 30 -0.79 6.64 0.13
CA GLU A 30 -0.71 7.60 -0.98
C GLU A 30 -1.59 7.20 -2.17
N TRP A 31 -1.85 5.90 -2.37
CA TRP A 31 -2.75 5.40 -3.39
C TRP A 31 -4.22 5.63 -3.02
N ASP A 32 -4.65 5.30 -1.80
CA ASP A 32 -6.01 5.59 -1.34
C ASP A 32 -6.30 7.09 -1.35
N LYS A 33 -5.37 7.94 -0.89
CA LYS A 33 -5.49 9.41 -1.00
C LYS A 33 -5.71 9.86 -2.45
N ARG A 34 -5.00 9.25 -3.39
CA ARG A 34 -5.15 9.55 -4.82
C ARG A 34 -6.50 9.11 -5.36
N ILE A 35 -7.02 7.98 -4.91
CA ILE A 35 -8.35 7.48 -5.29
C ILE A 35 -9.47 8.31 -4.64
N PHE A 36 -9.39 8.63 -3.35
CA PHE A 36 -10.35 9.51 -2.69
C PHE A 36 -10.43 10.89 -3.36
N SER A 37 -9.30 11.46 -3.78
CA SER A 37 -9.28 12.73 -4.52
C SER A 37 -9.86 12.65 -5.95
N THR A 38 -10.11 11.45 -6.49
CA THR A 38 -10.73 11.27 -7.82
C THR A 38 -12.26 11.35 -7.79
N GLY A 39 -12.88 11.23 -6.62
CA GLY A 39 -14.33 11.12 -6.48
C GLY A 39 -14.93 9.77 -6.91
N CYS A 40 -14.10 8.76 -7.17
CA CYS A 40 -14.51 7.40 -7.60
C CYS A 40 -14.07 6.31 -6.61
N ALA A 41 -13.98 6.65 -5.33
CA ALA A 41 -13.48 5.74 -4.30
C ALA A 41 -14.43 4.55 -4.07
N ASP A 42 -15.74 4.76 -4.15
CA ASP A 42 -16.73 3.71 -3.95
C ASP A 42 -16.67 2.64 -5.05
N GLU A 43 -16.50 3.07 -6.30
CA GLU A 43 -16.34 2.16 -7.43
C GLU A 43 -14.99 1.43 -7.38
N ASN A 44 -13.93 2.12 -6.93
CA ASN A 44 -12.62 1.50 -6.71
C ASN A 44 -12.66 0.45 -5.60
N ALA A 45 -13.39 0.73 -4.50
CA ALA A 45 -13.58 -0.21 -3.41
C ALA A 45 -14.30 -1.47 -3.91
N LYS A 46 -15.41 -1.33 -4.63
CA LYS A 46 -16.13 -2.47 -5.23
C LYS A 46 -15.26 -3.31 -6.16
N LEU A 47 -14.43 -2.67 -6.97
CA LEU A 47 -13.49 -3.38 -7.86
C LEU A 47 -12.42 -4.14 -7.05
N THR A 48 -11.88 -3.50 -6.01
CA THR A 48 -10.89 -4.11 -5.11
C THR A 48 -11.50 -5.28 -4.34
N ASP A 49 -12.74 -5.14 -3.86
CA ASP A 49 -13.48 -6.18 -3.16
C ASP A 49 -13.73 -7.38 -4.07
N CYS A 50 -14.22 -7.15 -5.29
CA CYS A 50 -14.43 -8.23 -6.27
C CYS A 50 -13.12 -8.96 -6.59
N TYR A 51 -12.01 -8.22 -6.76
CA TYR A 51 -10.70 -8.84 -6.94
C TYR A 51 -10.26 -9.58 -5.68
N TYR A 52 -10.54 -9.08 -4.48
CA TYR A 52 -10.17 -9.74 -3.26
C TYR A 52 -10.89 -11.08 -3.09
N GLU A 53 -12.18 -11.13 -3.43
CA GLU A 53 -13.00 -12.34 -3.39
C GLU A 53 -12.62 -13.36 -4.48
N LYS A 54 -12.52 -12.91 -5.74
CA LYS A 54 -12.33 -13.80 -6.89
C LYS A 54 -10.87 -14.05 -7.23
N LYS A 55 -9.97 -13.17 -6.80
CA LYS A 55 -8.55 -13.10 -7.21
C LYS A 55 -8.33 -13.06 -8.72
N ASP A 56 -9.35 -12.66 -9.48
CA ASP A 56 -9.31 -12.51 -10.94
C ASP A 56 -10.02 -11.23 -11.37
N TRP A 57 -9.25 -10.27 -11.86
CA TRP A 57 -9.78 -8.99 -12.35
C TRP A 57 -10.66 -9.13 -13.59
N ARG A 58 -10.53 -10.21 -14.37
CA ARG A 58 -11.37 -10.45 -15.56
C ARG A 58 -12.80 -10.81 -15.17
N ALA A 59 -12.98 -11.42 -14.01
CA ALA A 59 -14.28 -11.75 -13.45
C ALA A 59 -14.97 -10.54 -12.77
N CYS A 60 -14.29 -9.39 -12.72
CA CYS A 60 -14.75 -8.13 -12.14
C CYS A 60 -14.98 -7.05 -13.22
N LYS A 61 -15.43 -7.49 -14.40
CA LYS A 61 -15.60 -6.62 -15.56
C LYS A 61 -16.65 -5.54 -15.32
N ASP A 62 -17.72 -5.86 -14.60
CA ASP A 62 -18.83 -4.96 -14.32
C ASP A 62 -18.39 -3.85 -13.33
N GLU A 63 -17.64 -4.21 -12.29
CA GLU A 63 -17.05 -3.25 -11.35
C GLU A 63 -16.02 -2.37 -12.05
N MET A 64 -15.23 -2.94 -12.97
CA MET A 64 -14.25 -2.20 -13.76
C MET A 64 -14.93 -1.19 -14.71
N GLU A 65 -16.08 -1.55 -15.30
CA GLU A 65 -16.84 -0.66 -16.15
C GLU A 65 -17.48 0.49 -15.36
N GLN A 66 -18.03 0.21 -14.17
CA GLN A 66 -18.52 1.24 -13.26
C GLN A 66 -17.42 2.23 -12.86
N PHE A 67 -16.24 1.72 -12.49
CA PHE A 67 -15.09 2.56 -12.17
C PHE A 67 -14.69 3.46 -13.35
N ARG A 68 -14.63 2.90 -14.57
CA ARG A 68 -14.32 3.67 -15.80
C ARG A 68 -15.37 4.75 -16.10
N GLN A 69 -16.64 4.44 -15.88
CA GLN A 69 -17.72 5.41 -16.06
C GLN A 69 -17.58 6.57 -15.07
N CYS A 70 -17.37 6.28 -13.78
CA CYS A 70 -17.10 7.31 -12.79
C CYS A 70 -15.85 8.12 -13.18
N TRP A 71 -14.77 7.45 -13.58
CA TRP A 71 -13.51 8.10 -13.96
C TRP A 71 -13.70 9.13 -15.07
N LYS A 72 -14.48 8.79 -16.09
CA LYS A 72 -14.81 9.66 -17.21
C LYS A 72 -15.70 10.83 -16.77
N VAL A 73 -16.70 10.59 -15.92
CA VAL A 73 -17.60 11.62 -15.41
C VAL A 73 -16.85 12.65 -14.56
N GLN A 74 -15.91 12.19 -13.74
CA GLN A 74 -15.06 13.05 -12.90
C GLN A 74 -13.92 13.71 -13.70
N GLY A 75 -13.76 13.39 -15.00
CA GLY A 75 -12.76 14.02 -15.87
C GLY A 75 -11.31 13.63 -15.52
N ASN A 76 -11.11 12.43 -14.99
CA ASN A 76 -9.83 11.99 -14.45
C ASN A 76 -8.83 11.52 -15.52
N ASP A 77 -9.18 11.60 -16.82
CA ASP A 77 -8.35 11.13 -17.94
C ASP A 77 -6.94 11.72 -17.91
N LYS A 78 -6.81 13.00 -17.51
CA LYS A 78 -5.52 13.70 -17.36
C LYS A 78 -4.59 13.09 -16.32
N ARG A 79 -5.12 12.31 -15.38
CA ARG A 79 -4.33 11.65 -14.32
C ARG A 79 -3.64 10.38 -14.82
N THR A 80 -4.08 9.85 -15.96
CA THR A 80 -3.53 8.64 -16.61
C THR A 80 -2.73 8.94 -17.87
N ASP A 81 -2.67 10.21 -18.30
CA ASP A 81 -1.82 10.62 -19.41
C ASP A 81 -0.35 10.33 -19.05
N MET A 82 0.23 9.32 -19.70
CA MET A 82 1.67 9.08 -19.62
C MET A 82 2.37 10.28 -20.25
N LYS A 83 3.12 11.04 -19.44
CA LYS A 83 4.06 12.04 -19.95
C LYS A 83 5.25 11.30 -20.53
N ASP A 84 5.23 11.07 -21.84
CA ASP A 84 6.46 10.83 -22.60
C ASP A 84 7.29 12.13 -22.53
N THR A 85 8.30 12.17 -21.67
CA THR A 85 9.30 13.24 -21.62
C THR A 85 10.67 12.65 -21.32
#